data_AF-A0A1C7M4A9-F1
#
_entry.id   AF-A0A1C7M4A9-F1
#
_cell.length_a   1.000
_cell.length_b   1.000
_cell.length_c   1.000
_cell.angle_alpha   90.00
_cell.angle_beta   90.00
_cell.angle_gamma   90.00
#
_symmetry.space_group_name_H-M   'P 1'
#
loop_
_entity.id
_entity.type
_entity.pdbx_description
1 polymer ?
#
loop_
_entity_poly.entity_id
_entity_poly.type
_entity_poly.pdbx_seq_one_letter_code
_entity_poly.pdbx_strand_id
1 'polypeptide(L)'
;MSRHPRPESGLTVHHPEYWAVTKNLRAISERTLKPDVNWSKQTYAARGAFLREVFKVYPEFKQPKGSWPQVYAMRLLSTQVVQARRRQAAAVAQQPAEERKRRVLEAKRTRPKVFVEVPPRRYNTRATRAHTVISISSDGTSLQTLTGATTPTVSDESRIEELLGSIDSTLRYLAPRFVEAGISDRTRLLCLGKWPKAQVEDLLKTVVQLSAYEYRAVCMGLAELLKNSAV
;
A
#
# COMPACT_ATOMS: atom_id res chain seq x y z
N MET A 1 -8.69 9.36 41.08
CA MET A 1 -9.30 8.82 39.84
C MET A 1 -9.22 9.89 38.76
N SER A 2 -8.12 9.91 38.00
CA SER A 2 -7.90 10.89 36.93
C SER A 2 -8.52 10.36 35.64
N ARG A 3 -9.63 10.97 35.19
CA ARG A 3 -10.21 10.69 33.87
C ARG A 3 -9.28 11.28 32.82
N HIS A 4 -8.58 10.43 32.08
CA HIS A 4 -7.89 10.87 30.87
C HIS A 4 -8.94 11.39 29.87
N PRO A 5 -8.83 12.64 29.39
CA PRO A 5 -9.73 13.15 28.37
C PRO A 5 -9.58 12.28 27.10
N ARG A 6 -10.70 11.83 26.55
CA ARG A 6 -10.73 11.22 25.21
C ARG A 6 -10.20 12.25 24.21
N PRO A 7 -9.32 11.86 23.27
CA PRO A 7 -8.96 12.73 22.16
C PRO A 7 -10.17 12.85 21.22
N GLU A 8 -11.04 13.84 21.47
CA GLU A 8 -12.17 14.20 20.60
C GLU A 8 -11.76 15.00 19.36
N SER A 9 -10.48 14.99 18.99
CA SER A 9 -9.97 15.70 17.81
C SER A 9 -10.14 14.85 16.54
N GLY A 10 -11.38 14.46 16.24
CA GLY A 10 -11.78 14.12 14.89
C GLY A 10 -11.98 15.42 14.11
N LEU A 11 -10.95 15.93 13.44
CA LEU A 11 -11.12 17.03 12.48
C LEU A 11 -12.12 16.56 11.41
N THR A 12 -13.37 16.99 11.54
CA THR A 12 -14.38 16.83 10.50
C THR A 12 -14.00 17.74 9.33
N VAL A 13 -14.60 17.52 8.15
CA VAL A 13 -14.42 18.38 6.96
C VAL A 13 -14.74 19.86 7.27
N HIS A 14 -15.45 20.11 8.37
CA HIS A 14 -15.83 21.44 8.84
C HIS A 14 -14.81 22.08 9.80
N HIS A 15 -13.71 21.41 10.14
CA HIS A 15 -12.69 22.00 10.98
C HIS A 15 -11.93 23.08 10.21
N PRO A 16 -11.79 24.32 10.72
CA PRO A 16 -11.19 25.43 9.98
C PRO A 16 -9.74 25.15 9.54
N GLU A 17 -8.99 24.41 10.35
CA GLU A 17 -7.61 24.03 10.02
C GLU A 17 -7.50 23.00 8.90
N TYR A 18 -8.58 22.26 8.59
CA TYR A 18 -8.60 21.28 7.51
C TYR A 18 -8.18 21.91 6.18
N TRP A 19 -8.74 23.07 5.84
CA TRP A 19 -8.46 23.75 4.58
C TRP A 19 -7.04 24.31 4.50
N ALA A 20 -6.51 24.78 5.64
CA ALA A 20 -5.13 25.24 5.72
C ALA A 20 -4.14 24.09 5.50
N VAL A 21 -4.36 22.96 6.18
CA VAL A 21 -3.52 21.76 6.05
C VAL A 21 -3.53 21.23 4.63
N THR A 22 -4.72 21.08 4.04
CA THR A 22 -4.88 20.55 2.67
C THR A 22 -4.24 21.45 1.61
N LYS A 23 -4.37 22.77 1.74
CA LYS A 23 -3.71 23.74 0.85
C LYS A 23 -2.19 23.61 0.93
N ASN A 24 -1.63 23.49 2.13
CA ASN A 24 -0.19 23.32 2.33
C ASN A 24 0.31 21.98 1.82
N LEU A 25 -0.41 20.87 2.08
CA LEU A 25 -0.05 19.55 1.55
C LEU A 25 -0.03 19.54 0.02
N ARG A 26 -0.98 20.24 -0.62
CA ARG A 26 -0.98 20.42 -2.08
C ARG A 26 0.26 21.18 -2.54
N ALA A 27 0.57 22.32 -1.92
CA ALA A 27 1.75 23.10 -2.27
C ALA A 27 3.06 22.32 -2.11
N ILE A 28 3.17 21.45 -1.09
CA ILE A 28 4.33 20.56 -0.95
C ILE A 28 4.33 19.52 -2.08
N SER A 29 3.19 18.89 -2.35
CA SER A 29 3.07 17.88 -3.41
C SER A 29 3.48 18.40 -4.79
N GLU A 30 3.07 19.62 -5.15
CA GLU A 30 3.40 20.27 -6.43
C GLU A 30 4.90 20.53 -6.60
N ARG A 31 5.64 20.72 -5.49
CA ARG A 31 7.09 20.97 -5.52
C ARG A 31 7.91 19.70 -5.50
N THR A 32 7.44 18.66 -4.80
CA THR A 32 8.24 17.45 -4.54
C THR A 32 7.86 16.26 -5.41
N LEU A 33 6.64 16.21 -5.95
CA LEU A 33 6.12 15.09 -6.71
C LEU A 33 5.92 15.47 -8.17
N LYS A 34 6.03 14.50 -9.08
CA LYS A 34 5.71 14.73 -10.49
C LYS A 34 4.19 14.83 -10.67
N PRO A 35 3.68 15.87 -11.35
CA PRO A 35 2.25 15.96 -11.66
C PRO A 35 1.82 14.77 -12.53
N ASP A 36 0.55 14.36 -12.38
CA ASP A 36 -0.10 13.27 -13.12
C ASP A 36 0.52 11.87 -12.96
N VAL A 37 1.58 11.72 -12.16
CA VAL A 37 2.16 10.43 -11.82
C VAL A 37 1.51 9.90 -10.54
N ASN A 38 0.96 8.70 -10.64
CA ASN A 38 0.30 8.02 -9.53
C ASN A 38 1.30 7.78 -8.38
N TRP A 39 0.86 7.89 -7.12
CA TRP A 39 1.75 7.85 -5.95
C TRP A 39 2.66 6.60 -5.91
N SER A 40 2.10 5.43 -6.21
CA SER A 40 2.86 4.16 -6.25
C SER A 40 3.95 4.13 -7.32
N LYS A 41 3.83 4.97 -8.36
CA LYS A 41 4.80 5.11 -9.45
C LYS A 41 5.78 6.27 -9.24
N GLN A 42 5.63 7.05 -8.17
CA GLN A 42 6.59 8.09 -7.83
C GLN A 42 7.91 7.45 -7.39
N THR A 43 9.02 8.09 -7.74
CA THR A 43 10.35 7.61 -7.31
C THR A 43 10.44 7.59 -5.79
N TYR A 44 11.21 6.64 -5.24
CA TYR A 44 11.41 6.55 -3.79
C TYR A 44 11.96 7.86 -3.21
N ALA A 45 12.90 8.49 -3.93
CA ALA A 45 13.46 9.80 -3.57
C ALA A 45 12.40 10.92 -3.50
N ALA A 46 11.49 10.99 -4.47
CA ALA A 46 10.43 12.00 -4.49
C ALA A 46 9.43 11.80 -3.34
N ARG A 47 9.03 10.54 -3.08
CA ARG A 47 8.17 10.20 -1.93
C ARG A 47 8.83 10.57 -0.61
N GLY A 48 10.13 10.28 -0.46
CA GLY A 48 10.91 10.67 0.72
C GLY A 48 11.02 12.19 0.89
N ALA A 49 11.23 12.94 -0.18
CA ALA A 49 11.27 14.41 -0.14
C ALA A 49 9.93 15.01 0.29
N PHE A 50 8.82 14.52 -0.27
CA PHE A 50 7.47 14.91 0.15
C PHE A 50 7.26 14.69 1.65
N LEU A 51 7.53 13.46 2.14
CA LEU A 51 7.32 13.14 3.55
C LEU A 51 8.18 13.98 4.49
N ARG A 52 9.45 14.25 4.12
CA ARG A 52 10.34 15.12 4.93
C ARG A 52 9.77 16.53 5.06
N GLU A 53 9.33 17.14 3.96
CA GLU A 53 8.73 18.48 3.99
C GLU A 53 7.41 18.49 4.78
N VAL A 54 6.56 17.49 4.57
CA VAL A 54 5.31 17.33 5.34
C VAL A 54 5.61 17.24 6.83
N PHE A 55 6.58 16.41 7.25
CA PHE A 55 6.94 16.24 8.66
C PHE A 55 7.71 17.41 9.26
N LYS A 56 8.26 18.30 8.43
CA LYS A 56 8.86 19.56 8.86
C LYS A 56 7.78 20.58 9.19
N VAL A 57 6.72 20.65 8.38
CA VAL A 57 5.58 21.56 8.59
C VAL A 57 4.61 21.02 9.65
N TYR A 58 4.43 19.70 9.70
CA TYR A 58 3.51 19.00 10.61
C TYR A 58 4.23 17.88 11.38
N PRO A 59 5.02 18.22 12.42
CA PRO A 59 5.76 17.24 13.21
C PRO A 59 4.88 16.18 13.86
N GLU A 60 3.64 16.52 14.19
CA GLU A 60 2.64 15.63 14.77
C GLU A 60 2.28 14.45 13.85
N PHE A 61 2.56 14.56 12.55
CA PHE A 61 2.34 13.48 11.58
C PHE A 61 3.40 12.38 11.68
N LYS A 62 4.53 12.64 12.36
CA LYS A 62 5.56 11.61 12.65
C LYS A 62 5.08 10.57 13.64
N GLN A 63 4.05 10.87 14.45
CA GLN A 63 3.60 9.95 15.49
C GLN A 63 2.82 8.78 14.87
N PRO A 64 3.22 7.52 15.11
CA PRO A 64 2.67 6.31 14.47
C PRO A 64 1.25 5.94 14.97
N LYS A 65 0.51 6.85 15.58
CA LYS A 65 -0.82 6.58 16.15
C LYS A 65 -1.91 6.73 15.10
N GLY A 66 -1.96 5.85 14.10
CA GLY A 66 -3.07 5.77 13.14
C GLY A 66 -3.53 7.14 12.63
N SER A 67 -2.59 8.08 12.51
CA SER A 67 -2.91 9.49 12.48
C SER A 67 -3.34 9.80 11.06
N TRP A 68 -4.53 10.41 11.01
CA TRP A 68 -5.29 10.85 9.85
C TRP A 68 -4.51 11.47 8.67
N PRO A 69 -3.35 12.14 8.83
CA PRO A 69 -2.67 12.76 7.71
C PRO A 69 -1.93 11.80 6.77
N GLN A 70 -1.46 10.64 7.24
CA GLN A 70 -0.81 9.66 6.36
C GLN A 70 -1.85 8.98 5.47
N VAL A 71 -2.99 8.59 6.04
CA VAL A 71 -4.16 8.10 5.31
C VAL A 71 -4.70 9.17 4.36
N TYR A 72 -4.70 10.44 4.77
CA TYR A 72 -5.14 11.55 3.92
C TYR A 72 -4.16 11.87 2.80
N ALA A 73 -2.84 11.89 3.03
CA ALA A 73 -1.85 12.09 1.97
C ALA A 73 -2.01 11.01 0.88
N MET A 74 -2.16 9.75 1.29
CA MET A 74 -2.46 8.64 0.38
C MET A 74 -3.79 8.83 -0.37
N ARG A 75 -4.84 9.32 0.31
CA ARG A 75 -6.18 9.56 -0.28
C ARG A 75 -6.25 10.80 -1.18
N LEU A 76 -5.54 11.88 -0.86
CA LEU A 76 -5.45 13.09 -1.67
C LEU A 76 -4.77 12.76 -3.00
N LEU A 77 -3.72 11.94 -2.94
CA LEU A 77 -2.99 11.51 -4.13
C LEU A 77 -3.80 10.53 -4.98
N SER A 78 -4.61 9.65 -4.37
CA SER A 78 -5.51 8.77 -5.14
C SER A 78 -6.70 9.54 -5.74
N THR A 79 -7.27 10.50 -5.02
CA THR A 79 -8.42 11.30 -5.50
C THR A 79 -8.03 12.28 -6.62
N GLN A 80 -6.81 12.84 -6.63
CA GLN A 80 -6.35 13.66 -7.75
C GLN A 80 -6.26 12.86 -9.05
N VAL A 81 -5.81 11.61 -9.00
CA VAL A 81 -5.79 10.73 -10.19
C VAL A 81 -7.21 10.42 -10.68
N VAL A 82 -8.16 10.22 -9.77
CA VAL A 82 -9.57 10.01 -10.11
C VAL A 82 -10.18 11.28 -10.71
N GLN A 83 -9.88 12.46 -10.16
CA GLN A 83 -10.38 13.75 -10.67
C GLN A 83 -9.75 14.12 -12.02
N ALA A 84 -8.45 13.90 -12.22
CA ALA A 84 -7.78 14.10 -13.50
C ALA A 84 -8.37 13.20 -14.59
N ARG A 85 -8.61 11.91 -14.28
CA ARG A 85 -9.31 10.98 -15.18
C ARG A 85 -10.74 11.41 -15.49
N ARG A 86 -11.50 11.89 -14.49
CA ARG A 86 -12.85 12.42 -14.71
C ARG A 86 -12.84 13.66 -15.59
N ARG A 87 -11.88 14.58 -15.41
CA ARG A 87 -11.72 15.78 -16.25
C ARG A 87 -11.34 15.41 -17.69
N GLN A 88 -10.43 14.46 -17.88
CA GLN A 88 -10.10 13.95 -19.21
C GLN A 88 -11.32 13.27 -19.87
N ALA A 89 -12.05 12.44 -19.13
CA ALA A 89 -13.26 11.78 -19.64
C ALA A 89 -14.38 12.79 -19.98
N ALA A 90 -14.57 13.81 -19.15
CA ALA A 90 -15.54 14.88 -19.38
C ALA A 90 -15.15 15.77 -20.57
N ALA A 91 -13.87 16.12 -20.70
CA ALA A 91 -13.35 16.85 -21.86
C ALA A 91 -13.55 16.05 -23.16
N VAL A 92 -13.31 14.74 -23.13
CA VAL A 92 -13.63 13.85 -24.24
C VAL A 92 -15.14 13.76 -24.48
N ALA A 93 -15.98 13.89 -23.45
CA ALA A 93 -17.45 13.88 -23.54
C ALA A 93 -18.07 15.14 -24.16
N GLN A 94 -17.41 16.28 -24.00
CA GLN A 94 -17.85 17.55 -24.58
C GLN A 94 -17.45 17.71 -26.05
N GLN A 95 -16.65 16.81 -26.61
CA GLN A 95 -16.33 16.84 -28.04
C GLN A 95 -17.55 16.48 -28.90
N PRO A 96 -17.80 17.19 -30.02
CA PRO A 96 -18.88 16.88 -30.94
C PRO A 96 -18.80 15.41 -31.38
N ALA A 97 -19.95 14.75 -31.52
CA ALA A 97 -20.01 13.32 -31.84
C ALA A 97 -19.22 12.95 -33.11
N GLU A 98 -19.16 13.86 -34.09
CA GLU A 98 -18.39 13.69 -35.32
C GLU A 98 -16.87 13.70 -35.09
N GLU A 99 -16.38 14.52 -34.17
CA GLU A 99 -14.95 14.59 -33.84
C GLU A 99 -14.50 13.36 -33.03
N ARG A 100 -15.39 12.84 -32.17
CA ARG A 100 -15.19 11.55 -31.49
C ARG A 100 -15.08 10.39 -32.49
N LYS A 101 -15.96 10.33 -33.50
CA LYS A 101 -15.89 9.30 -34.56
C LYS A 101 -14.59 9.41 -35.36
N ARG A 102 -14.18 10.62 -35.73
CA ARG A 102 -12.93 10.88 -36.47
C ARG A 102 -11.70 10.38 -35.70
N ARG A 103 -11.59 10.72 -34.41
CA ARG A 103 -10.47 10.25 -33.55
C ARG A 103 -10.44 8.74 -33.36
N VAL A 104 -11.61 8.09 -33.22
CA VAL A 104 -11.67 6.63 -33.13
C VAL A 104 -11.23 5.98 -34.45
N LEU A 105 -11.60 6.55 -35.59
CA LEU A 105 -11.19 6.07 -36.91
C LEU A 105 -9.68 6.26 -37.14
N GLU A 106 -9.14 7.39 -36.72
CA GLU A 106 -7.72 7.74 -36.83
C GLU A 106 -6.85 6.89 -35.90
N ALA A 107 -7.28 6.68 -34.66
CA ALA A 107 -6.62 5.76 -33.71
C ALA A 107 -6.64 4.29 -34.17
N LYS A 108 -7.60 3.90 -35.03
CA LYS A 108 -7.60 2.58 -35.67
C LYS A 108 -6.60 2.49 -36.83
N ARG A 109 -6.31 3.61 -37.51
CA ARG A 109 -5.35 3.66 -38.63
C ARG A 109 -3.90 3.68 -38.16
N THR A 110 -3.61 4.30 -37.02
CA THR A 110 -2.24 4.50 -36.51
C THR A 110 -1.77 3.40 -35.56
N ARG A 111 -2.56 2.36 -35.29
CA ARG A 111 -2.06 1.22 -34.51
C ARG A 111 -1.09 0.41 -35.41
N PRO A 112 0.23 0.41 -35.13
CA PRO A 112 1.11 -0.50 -35.82
C PRO A 112 0.58 -1.92 -35.56
N LYS A 113 0.46 -2.72 -36.64
CA LYS A 113 0.23 -4.16 -36.51
C LYS A 113 1.51 -4.74 -35.91
N VAL A 114 1.60 -4.70 -34.59
CA VAL A 114 2.62 -5.43 -33.85
C VAL A 114 2.21 -6.89 -33.94
N PHE A 115 2.84 -7.62 -34.86
CA PHE A 115 2.83 -9.06 -34.84
C PHE A 115 3.60 -9.47 -33.59
N VAL A 116 2.86 -9.67 -32.50
CA VAL A 116 3.40 -10.32 -31.33
C VAL A 116 3.55 -11.78 -31.73
N GLU A 117 4.77 -12.18 -32.05
CA GLU A 117 5.14 -13.58 -32.19
C GLU A 117 4.84 -14.23 -30.83
N VAL A 118 3.69 -14.90 -30.73
CA VAL A 118 3.30 -15.61 -29.50
C VAL A 118 4.20 -16.83 -29.44
N PRO A 119 5.17 -16.89 -28.51
CA PRO A 119 6.06 -18.04 -28.44
C PRO A 119 5.20 -19.30 -28.21
N PRO A 120 5.49 -20.40 -28.92
CA PRO A 120 4.73 -21.63 -28.78
C PRO A 120 4.76 -22.05 -27.31
N ARG A 121 3.55 -22.20 -26.76
CA ARG A 121 3.29 -22.55 -25.36
C ARG A 121 3.93 -23.91 -25.09
N ARG A 122 5.16 -23.92 -24.58
CA ARG A 122 5.83 -25.15 -24.14
C ARG A 122 5.09 -25.67 -22.92
N TYR A 123 4.30 -26.73 -23.14
CA TYR A 123 3.79 -27.56 -22.06
C TYR A 123 5.01 -28.20 -21.38
N ASN A 124 5.35 -27.75 -20.18
CA ASN A 124 6.36 -28.41 -19.37
C ASN A 124 5.77 -29.72 -18.86
N THR A 125 5.99 -30.80 -19.61
CA THR A 125 5.88 -32.16 -19.09
C THR A 125 6.91 -32.33 -17.98
N ARG A 126 6.37 -32.60 -16.81
CA ARG A 126 7.04 -32.89 -15.55
C ARG A 126 8.08 -34.00 -15.75
N ALA A 127 9.36 -33.65 -15.71
CA ALA A 127 10.46 -34.60 -15.62
C ALA A 127 11.11 -34.47 -14.24
N THR A 128 10.91 -35.49 -13.43
CA THR A 128 11.54 -35.75 -12.15
C THR A 128 12.99 -36.18 -12.41
N ARG A 129 14.01 -35.49 -11.87
CA ARG A 129 15.19 -36.14 -11.27
C ARG A 129 16.17 -35.17 -10.58
N ALA A 130 16.74 -35.74 -9.52
CA ALA A 130 17.75 -35.35 -8.54
C ALA A 130 18.95 -34.48 -8.99
N HIS A 131 19.65 -33.98 -7.96
CA HIS A 131 21.05 -33.51 -7.82
C HIS A 131 21.08 -32.12 -7.14
N THR A 132 21.92 -31.77 -6.17
CA THR A 132 23.06 -32.39 -5.47
C THR A 132 23.34 -31.52 -4.23
N VAL A 133 23.78 -32.15 -3.15
CA VAL A 133 24.31 -31.53 -1.92
C VAL A 133 25.61 -30.80 -2.25
N ILE A 134 25.70 -29.50 -1.97
CA ILE A 134 26.97 -28.78 -1.94
C ILE A 134 27.12 -28.20 -0.52
N SER A 135 27.96 -28.87 0.27
CA SER A 135 28.59 -28.32 1.46
C SER A 135 29.66 -27.33 1.04
N ILE A 136 29.63 -26.11 1.59
CA ILE A 136 30.77 -25.21 1.57
C ILE A 136 30.98 -24.71 3.00
N SER A 137 32.07 -25.17 3.60
CA SER A 137 32.61 -24.74 4.88
C SER A 137 33.69 -23.68 4.64
N SER A 138 33.68 -22.67 5.53
CA SER A 138 34.74 -21.81 6.11
C SER A 138 35.93 -21.34 5.22
N ASP A 139 36.47 -20.10 5.30
CA ASP A 139 36.97 -19.38 6.47
C ASP A 139 37.27 -17.88 6.17
N GLY A 140 37.27 -17.06 7.24
CA GLY A 140 37.99 -15.77 7.38
C GLY A 140 37.37 -14.56 6.68
N THR A 141 37.27 -13.34 7.22
CA THR A 141 38.01 -12.70 8.31
C THR A 141 37.22 -11.49 8.81
N SER A 142 37.32 -11.29 10.12
CA SER A 142 36.77 -10.23 10.98
C SER A 142 36.99 -8.78 10.50
N LEU A 143 35.96 -7.94 10.67
CA LEU A 143 36.11 -6.55 11.09
C LEU A 143 34.97 -6.18 12.06
N GLN A 144 35.38 -5.81 13.27
CA GLN A 144 34.55 -5.45 14.41
C GLN A 144 33.79 -4.14 14.15
N THR A 145 32.48 -4.08 14.43
CA THR A 145 31.78 -2.82 14.69
C THR A 145 30.59 -3.04 15.63
N LEU A 146 30.79 -2.59 16.87
CA LEU A 146 29.82 -2.09 17.85
C LEU A 146 28.59 -2.95 18.18
N THR A 147 28.72 -3.63 19.31
CA THR A 147 27.68 -4.28 20.12
C THR A 147 26.58 -3.30 20.57
N GLY A 148 25.49 -3.28 19.80
CA GLY A 148 24.15 -3.05 20.35
C GLY A 148 23.45 -4.40 20.44
N ALA A 149 22.90 -4.75 21.59
CA ALA A 149 22.28 -6.05 21.84
C ALA A 149 21.13 -6.35 20.85
N THR A 150 21.44 -7.05 19.76
CA THR A 150 20.45 -7.61 18.83
C THR A 150 19.90 -8.88 19.45
N THR A 151 18.77 -8.75 20.14
CA THR A 151 17.86 -9.88 20.34
C THR A 151 17.61 -10.57 19.00
N PRO A 152 17.46 -11.92 18.94
CA PRO A 152 17.21 -12.64 17.71
C PRO A 152 15.97 -12.05 17.01
N THR A 153 16.22 -11.34 15.91
CA THR A 153 15.19 -10.73 15.07
C THR A 153 14.48 -11.85 14.34
N VAL A 154 13.49 -12.44 15.00
CA VAL A 154 12.46 -13.23 14.32
C VAL A 154 11.95 -12.37 13.16
N SER A 155 12.13 -12.86 11.94
CA SER A 155 11.73 -12.15 10.73
C SER A 155 10.29 -11.67 10.88
N ASP A 156 10.02 -10.40 10.59
CA ASP A 156 8.68 -9.81 10.64
C ASP A 156 7.67 -10.65 9.84
N GLU A 157 8.15 -11.24 8.74
CA GLU A 157 7.39 -12.19 7.93
C GLU A 157 6.92 -13.42 8.72
N SER A 158 7.80 -14.05 9.51
CA SER A 158 7.44 -15.23 10.31
C SER A 158 6.38 -14.92 11.36
N ARG A 159 6.41 -13.71 11.95
CA ARG A 159 5.39 -13.26 12.92
C ARG A 159 4.03 -13.07 12.26
N ILE A 160 4.01 -12.50 11.06
CA ILE A 160 2.79 -12.32 10.28
C ILE A 160 2.29 -13.68 9.77
N GLU A 161 3.18 -14.57 9.35
CA GLU A 161 2.84 -15.93 8.92
C GLU A 161 2.17 -16.73 10.05
N GLU A 162 2.74 -16.71 11.26
CA GLU A 162 2.17 -17.36 12.43
C GLU A 162 0.78 -16.80 12.75
N LEU A 163 0.62 -15.47 12.68
CA LEU A 163 -0.64 -14.81 12.96
C LEU A 163 -1.70 -15.15 11.91
N LEU A 164 -1.39 -15.01 10.62
CA LEU A 164 -2.29 -15.41 9.54
C LEU A 164 -2.64 -16.90 9.65
N GLY A 165 -1.66 -17.73 10.00
CA GLY A 165 -1.84 -19.16 10.26
C GLY A 165 -2.75 -19.47 11.45
N SER A 166 -2.83 -18.58 12.45
CA SER A 166 -3.77 -18.72 13.58
C SER A 166 -5.21 -18.38 13.20
N ILE A 167 -5.41 -17.57 12.15
CA ILE A 167 -6.72 -17.30 11.57
C ILE A 167 -7.14 -18.49 10.71
N ASP A 168 -6.29 -18.84 9.75
CA ASP A 168 -6.47 -19.96 8.83
C ASP A 168 -5.09 -20.35 8.28
N SER A 169 -4.73 -21.62 8.42
CA SER A 169 -3.44 -22.14 7.98
C SER A 169 -3.19 -21.95 6.48
N THR A 170 -4.26 -21.86 5.68
CA THR A 170 -4.16 -21.59 4.24
C THR A 170 -3.71 -20.17 3.95
N LEU A 171 -3.85 -19.20 4.87
CA LEU A 171 -3.50 -17.79 4.62
C LEU A 171 -2.02 -17.46 4.84
N ARG A 172 -1.20 -18.41 5.30
CA ARG A 172 0.22 -18.18 5.61
C ARG A 172 1.02 -17.60 4.44
N TYR A 173 0.74 -18.04 3.22
CA TYR A 173 1.43 -17.56 2.02
C TYR A 173 1.21 -16.07 1.73
N LEU A 174 0.24 -15.42 2.39
CA LEU A 174 -0.02 -13.98 2.23
C LEU A 174 0.95 -13.12 3.04
N ALA A 175 1.72 -13.68 3.98
CA ALA A 175 2.60 -12.92 4.86
C ALA A 175 3.55 -11.94 4.13
N PRO A 176 4.25 -12.32 3.05
CA PRO A 176 5.09 -11.36 2.30
C PRO A 176 4.31 -10.13 1.82
N ARG A 177 3.06 -10.30 1.37
CA ARG A 177 2.22 -9.22 0.82
C ARG A 177 1.78 -8.24 1.91
N PHE A 178 1.54 -8.75 3.13
CA PHE A 178 1.25 -7.90 4.28
C PHE A 178 2.48 -7.10 4.72
N VAL A 179 3.65 -7.73 4.73
CA VAL A 179 4.93 -7.07 5.05
C VAL A 179 5.26 -5.98 4.01
N GLU A 180 5.10 -6.27 2.72
CA GLU A 180 5.25 -5.29 1.62
C GLU A 180 4.27 -4.12 1.74
N ALA A 181 3.05 -4.37 2.23
CA ALA A 181 2.06 -3.35 2.53
C ALA A 181 2.36 -2.56 3.82
N GLY A 182 3.46 -2.87 4.52
CA GLY A 182 3.90 -2.20 5.75
C GLY A 182 3.22 -2.72 7.02
N ILE A 183 2.60 -3.91 6.96
CA ILE A 183 1.98 -4.59 8.10
C ILE A 183 2.94 -5.71 8.54
N SER A 184 3.90 -5.35 9.39
CA SER A 184 4.98 -6.24 9.84
C SER A 184 4.79 -6.83 11.23
N ASP A 185 3.78 -6.37 11.98
CA ASP A 185 3.54 -6.82 13.34
C ASP A 185 2.05 -7.08 13.64
N ARG A 186 1.81 -7.82 14.73
CA ARG A 186 0.48 -8.13 15.25
C ARG A 186 -0.32 -6.88 15.61
N THR A 187 0.33 -5.89 16.19
CA THR A 187 -0.34 -4.67 16.67
C THR A 187 -0.93 -3.88 15.51
N ARG A 188 -0.22 -3.74 14.40
CA ARG A 188 -0.67 -3.09 13.16
C ARG A 188 -1.83 -3.85 12.53
N LEU A 189 -1.76 -5.17 12.53
CA LEU A 189 -2.85 -5.99 12.00
C LEU A 189 -4.11 -5.85 12.88
N LEU A 190 -3.98 -5.81 14.21
CA LEU A 190 -5.10 -5.50 15.11
C LEU A 190 -5.62 -4.07 14.94
N CYS A 191 -4.73 -3.10 14.70
CA CYS A 191 -5.11 -1.74 14.37
C CYS A 191 -5.92 -1.69 13.06
N LEU A 192 -5.61 -2.52 12.08
CA LEU A 192 -6.37 -2.63 10.83
C LEU A 192 -7.83 -3.00 11.08
N GLY A 193 -8.09 -3.91 12.03
CA GLY A 193 -9.46 -4.28 12.41
C GLY A 193 -10.27 -3.13 13.03
N LYS A 194 -9.61 -2.08 13.54
CA LYS A 194 -10.26 -0.87 14.09
C LYS A 194 -10.50 0.21 13.03
N TRP A 195 -9.99 0.05 11.82
CA TRP A 195 -10.15 1.04 10.76
C TRP A 195 -11.57 1.01 10.17
N PRO A 196 -12.04 2.12 9.57
CA PRO A 196 -13.30 2.13 8.83
C PRO A 196 -13.32 1.06 7.74
N LYS A 197 -14.44 0.33 7.62
CA LYS A 197 -14.58 -0.81 6.68
C LYS A 197 -14.14 -0.49 5.26
N ALA A 198 -14.48 0.71 4.75
CA ALA A 198 -14.07 1.15 3.41
C ALA A 198 -12.55 1.27 3.23
N GLN A 199 -11.81 1.66 4.28
CA GLN A 199 -10.35 1.78 4.23
C GLN A 199 -9.67 0.42 4.31
N VAL A 200 -10.19 -0.48 5.15
CA VAL A 200 -9.72 -1.86 5.23
C VAL A 200 -9.93 -2.56 3.88
N GLU A 201 -11.09 -2.35 3.25
CA GLU A 201 -11.40 -2.91 1.95
C GLU A 201 -10.45 -2.41 0.84
N ASP A 202 -10.22 -1.10 0.77
CA ASP A 202 -9.28 -0.50 -0.20
C ASP A 202 -7.85 -1.02 0.00
N LEU A 203 -7.36 -1.06 1.25
CA LEU A 203 -6.03 -1.59 1.54
C LEU A 203 -5.92 -3.07 1.14
N LEU A 204 -6.85 -3.92 1.61
CA LEU A 204 -6.76 -5.35 1.40
C LEU A 204 -6.99 -5.74 -0.08
N LYS A 205 -7.91 -5.09 -0.78
CA LYS A 205 -8.19 -5.42 -2.19
C LYS A 205 -7.25 -4.76 -3.17
N THR A 206 -6.76 -3.54 -2.90
CA THR A 206 -6.01 -2.77 -3.89
C THR A 206 -4.50 -2.82 -3.63
N VAL A 207 -4.09 -2.77 -2.36
CA VAL A 207 -2.66 -2.78 -1.99
C VAL A 207 -2.19 -4.22 -1.77
N VAL A 208 -2.85 -4.97 -0.89
CA VAL A 208 -2.49 -6.36 -0.62
C VAL A 208 -2.96 -7.27 -1.77
N GLN A 209 -4.01 -6.87 -2.51
CA GLN A 209 -4.59 -7.59 -3.66
C GLN A 209 -5.27 -8.93 -3.31
N LEU A 210 -5.93 -9.00 -2.16
CA LEU A 210 -6.59 -10.23 -1.71
C LEU A 210 -7.76 -10.63 -2.62
N SER A 211 -7.92 -11.94 -2.83
CA SER A 211 -9.10 -12.51 -3.45
C SER A 211 -10.34 -12.31 -2.57
N ALA A 212 -11.53 -12.51 -3.12
CA ALA A 212 -12.78 -12.35 -2.36
C ALA A 212 -12.86 -13.32 -1.16
N TYR A 213 -12.35 -14.53 -1.31
CA TYR A 213 -12.27 -15.53 -0.26
C TYR A 213 -11.25 -15.13 0.82
N GLU A 214 -10.02 -14.81 0.42
CA GLU A 214 -8.95 -14.37 1.33
C GLU A 214 -9.38 -13.14 2.14
N TYR A 215 -9.95 -12.13 1.46
CA TYR A 215 -10.47 -10.92 2.10
C TYR A 215 -11.49 -11.25 3.19
N ARG A 216 -12.45 -12.13 2.89
CA ARG A 216 -13.48 -12.53 3.86
C ARG A 216 -12.88 -13.27 5.05
N ALA A 217 -11.97 -14.22 4.80
CA ALA A 217 -11.30 -15.00 5.84
C ALA A 217 -10.49 -14.09 6.77
N VAL A 218 -9.68 -13.19 6.21
CA VAL A 218 -8.92 -12.19 6.97
C VAL A 218 -9.85 -11.29 7.79
N CYS A 219 -10.93 -10.76 7.21
CA CYS A 219 -11.86 -9.90 7.94
C CYS A 219 -12.53 -10.60 9.13
N MET A 220 -12.94 -11.86 8.96
CA MET A 220 -13.52 -12.66 10.05
C MET A 220 -12.47 -12.95 11.13
N GLY A 221 -11.25 -13.36 10.73
CA GLY A 221 -10.15 -13.60 11.66
C GLY A 221 -9.78 -12.36 12.48
N LEU A 222 -9.73 -11.19 11.85
CA LEU A 222 -9.47 -9.93 12.56
C LEU A 222 -10.57 -9.59 13.57
N ALA A 223 -11.84 -9.86 13.23
CA ALA A 223 -12.95 -9.65 14.16
C ALA A 223 -12.84 -10.57 15.39
N GLU A 224 -12.48 -11.84 15.21
CA GLU A 224 -12.27 -12.77 16.31
C GLU A 224 -11.05 -12.41 17.17
N LEU A 225 -9.94 -12.03 16.55
CA LEU A 225 -8.75 -11.58 17.27
C LEU A 225 -9.03 -10.33 18.11
N LEU A 226 -9.85 -9.41 17.62
CA LEU A 226 -10.26 -8.22 18.36
C LEU A 226 -11.12 -8.57 19.58
N LYS A 227 -12.07 -9.51 19.44
CA LYS A 227 -12.88 -10.01 20.57
C LYS A 227 -11.99 -10.60 21.65
N ASN A 228 -11.03 -11.44 21.26
CA ASN A 228 -10.10 -12.09 22.19
C ASN A 228 -9.11 -11.12 22.86
N SER A 229 -8.81 -9.98 22.21
CA SER A 229 -7.92 -8.96 22.78
C SER A 229 -8.59 -8.02 23.79
N ALA A 230 -9.92 -8.09 23.92
CA ALA A 230 -10.70 -7.22 24.80
C ALA A 230 -10.92 -7.81 26.21
N VAL A 231 -10.44 -9.04 26.43
CA VAL A 231 -10.44 -9.76 27.71
C VAL A 231 -9.08 -9.58 28.37
#